data_AF-A0A085ZFF8-F1
#
_entry.id   AF-A0A085ZFF8-F1
#
_cell.length_a   1.000
_cell.length_b   1.000
_cell.length_c   1.000
_cell.angle_alpha   90.00
_cell.angle_beta   90.00
_cell.angle_gamma   90.00
#
_symmetry.space_group_name_H-M   'P 1'
#
loop_
_entity.id
_entity.type
_entity.pdbx_description
1 polymer ?
#
loop_
_entity_poly.entity_id
_entity_poly.type
_entity_poly.pdbx_seq_one_letter_code
_entity_poly.pdbx_strand_id
1 'polypeptide(L)'
;MHRYVLYILFVVFFTELINSILVYNSRPIRIPFNISIIFHDIFWMLAFREIINRKKMSNIILCLFVLFSVVNFIVIEITDAYNYYTFVFGALLYVSLFIYESYKQLKEENLMYFLSNNYLLLFAPVYFFFGMGLMLGFKALGVTKMLLFGQVTLYVFIVNIVCIAYYSLINIYIYRENNNYK
;
A
#
# COMPACT_ATOMS: atom_id res chain seq x y z
N MET A 1 9.69 -2.82 14.01
CA MET A 1 9.50 -2.13 12.71
C MET A 1 9.99 -2.98 11.52
N HIS A 2 11.28 -3.32 11.44
CA HIS A 2 11.87 -4.08 10.32
C HIS A 2 11.11 -5.37 9.95
N ARG A 3 10.55 -6.08 10.94
CA ARG A 3 9.74 -7.29 10.69
C ARG A 3 8.56 -7.03 9.75
N TYR A 4 7.86 -5.89 9.89
CA TYR A 4 6.73 -5.54 9.02
C TYR A 4 7.17 -5.17 7.62
N VAL A 5 8.29 -4.44 7.48
CA VAL A 5 8.88 -4.15 6.16
C VAL A 5 9.26 -5.45 5.45
N LEU A 6 9.84 -6.40 6.17
CA LEU A 6 10.13 -7.73 5.64
C LEU A 6 8.85 -8.48 5.24
N TYR A 7 7.78 -8.44 6.05
CA TYR A 7 6.49 -9.04 5.68
C TYR A 7 5.89 -8.40 4.43
N ILE A 8 5.97 -7.07 4.29
CA ILE A 8 5.50 -6.35 3.10
C ILE A 8 6.28 -6.79 1.86
N LEU A 9 7.61 -6.78 1.93
CA LEU A 9 8.47 -7.23 0.82
C LEU A 9 8.25 -8.70 0.49
N PHE A 10 8.02 -9.53 1.51
CA PHE A 10 7.71 -10.94 1.34
C PHE A 10 6.38 -11.15 0.61
N VAL A 11 5.31 -10.46 1.01
CA VAL A 11 4.01 -10.53 0.31
C VAL A 11 4.16 -10.14 -1.15
N VAL A 12 4.83 -9.01 -1.42
CA VAL A 12 5.07 -8.55 -2.79
C VAL A 12 5.85 -9.60 -3.59
N PHE A 13 6.96 -10.10 -3.05
CA PHE A 13 7.79 -11.09 -3.73
C PHE A 13 7.01 -12.36 -4.07
N PHE A 14 6.28 -12.92 -3.10
CA PHE A 14 5.48 -14.12 -3.32
C PHE A 14 4.34 -13.89 -4.32
N THR A 15 3.75 -12.71 -4.30
CA THR A 15 2.67 -12.36 -5.23
C THR A 15 3.20 -12.28 -6.66
N GLU A 16 4.35 -11.64 -6.87
CA GLU A 16 5.00 -11.61 -8.19
C GLU A 16 5.42 -13.01 -8.66
N LEU A 17 5.95 -13.84 -7.76
CA LEU A 17 6.31 -15.22 -8.07
C LEU A 17 5.07 -16.04 -8.50
N ILE A 18 3.99 -15.98 -7.72
CA ILE A 18 2.74 -16.69 -8.01
C ILE A 18 2.13 -16.16 -9.32
N ASN A 19 2.09 -14.85 -9.50
CA ASN A 19 1.57 -14.23 -10.72
C ASN A 19 2.37 -14.66 -11.95
N SER A 20 3.70 -14.70 -11.86
CA SER A 20 4.56 -15.16 -12.96
C SER A 20 4.28 -16.62 -13.34
N ILE A 21 4.11 -17.51 -12.35
CA ILE A 21 3.74 -18.91 -12.58
C ILE A 21 2.35 -19.02 -13.22
N LEU A 22 1.38 -18.23 -12.76
CA LEU A 22 0.01 -18.26 -13.30
C LEU A 22 -0.05 -17.71 -14.72
N VAL A 23 0.64 -16.61 -15.01
CA VAL A 23 0.73 -16.02 -16.36
C VAL A 23 1.36 -17.03 -17.32
N TYR A 24 2.46 -17.69 -16.92
CA TYR A 24 3.09 -18.74 -17.72
C TYR A 24 2.10 -19.87 -18.08
N ASN A 25 1.22 -20.23 -17.14
CA ASN A 25 0.19 -21.26 -17.31
C ASN A 25 -1.15 -20.72 -17.88
N SER A 26 -1.19 -19.48 -18.37
CA SER A 26 -2.42 -18.82 -18.86
C SER A 26 -3.59 -18.82 -17.85
N ARG A 27 -3.28 -18.80 -16.54
CA ARG A 27 -4.26 -18.75 -15.45
C ARG A 27 -4.50 -17.30 -15.00
N PRO A 28 -5.71 -16.97 -14.52
CA PRO A 28 -6.02 -15.63 -14.04
C PRO A 28 -5.25 -15.30 -12.76
N ILE A 29 -4.67 -14.10 -12.71
CA ILE A 29 -3.90 -13.57 -11.56
C ILE A 29 -4.75 -12.81 -10.52
N ARG A 30 -6.06 -12.66 -10.78
CA ARG A 30 -6.95 -11.77 -10.01
C ARG A 30 -7.01 -12.12 -8.53
N ILE A 31 -7.18 -13.41 -8.21
CA ILE A 31 -7.34 -13.87 -6.82
C ILE A 31 -6.05 -13.64 -6.01
N PRO A 32 -4.86 -14.12 -6.44
CA PRO A 32 -3.61 -13.84 -5.73
C PRO A 32 -3.34 -12.35 -5.54
N PHE A 33 -3.61 -11.54 -6.58
CA PHE A 33 -3.43 -10.10 -6.52
C PHE A 33 -4.36 -9.43 -5.48
N ASN A 34 -5.64 -9.80 -5.47
CA ASN A 34 -6.61 -9.28 -4.50
C ASN A 34 -6.23 -9.64 -3.07
N ILE A 35 -5.77 -10.88 -2.85
CA ILE A 35 -5.29 -11.35 -1.54
C ILE A 35 -4.04 -10.56 -1.13
N SER A 36 -3.10 -10.36 -2.05
CA SER A 36 -1.88 -9.59 -1.82
C SER A 36 -2.17 -8.16 -1.38
N ILE A 37 -3.12 -7.48 -2.02
CA ILE A 37 -3.50 -6.10 -1.64
C ILE A 37 -4.01 -6.06 -0.20
N ILE A 38 -4.88 -6.98 0.18
CA ILE A 38 -5.41 -7.03 1.55
C ILE A 38 -4.27 -7.18 2.57
N PHE A 39 -3.34 -8.11 2.32
CA PHE A 39 -2.20 -8.30 3.21
C PHE A 39 -1.24 -7.11 3.21
N HIS A 40 -1.00 -6.49 2.05
CA HIS A 40 -0.18 -5.30 1.93
C HIS A 40 -0.72 -4.15 2.78
N ASP A 41 -2.02 -3.86 2.68
CA ASP A 41 -2.70 -2.83 3.47
C ASP A 41 -2.68 -3.16 4.97
N ILE A 42 -2.97 -4.41 5.35
CA ILE A 42 -2.90 -4.88 6.75
C ILE A 42 -1.49 -4.65 7.31
N PHE A 43 -0.45 -5.05 6.60
CA PHE A 43 0.91 -4.93 7.10
C PHE A 43 1.36 -3.48 7.21
N TRP A 44 0.93 -2.61 6.30
CA TRP A 44 1.17 -1.17 6.45
C TRP A 44 0.44 -0.58 7.64
N MET A 45 -0.84 -0.89 7.85
CA MET A 45 -1.58 -0.44 9.04
C MET A 45 -0.95 -0.96 10.34
N LEU A 46 -0.42 -2.19 10.36
CA LEU A 46 0.31 -2.74 11.50
C LEU A 46 1.67 -2.05 11.70
N ALA A 47 2.39 -1.72 10.63
CA ALA A 47 3.62 -0.93 10.72
C ALA A 47 3.32 0.46 11.32
N PHE A 48 2.25 1.10 10.88
CA PHE A 48 1.77 2.38 11.41
C PHE A 48 1.46 2.30 12.91
N ARG A 49 0.76 1.24 13.34
CA ARG A 49 0.40 0.99 14.75
C ARG A 49 1.62 0.99 15.68
N GLU A 50 2.75 0.45 15.24
CA GLU A 50 3.94 0.32 16.08
C GLU A 50 4.67 1.65 16.30
N ILE A 51 4.49 2.63 15.41
CA ILE A 51 5.08 3.96 15.57
C ILE A 51 4.18 4.87 16.42
N ILE A 52 2.87 4.78 16.26
CA ILE A 52 1.98 5.74 16.92
C ILE A 52 1.73 5.41 18.39
N ASN A 53 1.58 6.47 19.19
CA ASN A 53 1.24 6.32 20.61
C ASN A 53 -0.22 5.84 20.81
N ARG A 54 -1.13 6.09 19.85
CA ARG A 54 -2.56 5.75 19.95
C ARG A 54 -2.92 4.39 19.38
N LYS A 55 -2.34 3.32 19.94
CA LYS A 55 -2.55 1.93 19.49
C LYS A 55 -4.03 1.51 19.45
N LYS A 56 -4.88 2.00 20.38
CA LYS A 56 -6.32 1.69 20.41
C LYS A 56 -7.05 2.18 19.15
N MET A 57 -6.77 3.40 18.70
CA MET A 57 -7.40 3.98 17.52
C MET A 57 -6.99 3.22 16.25
N SER A 58 -5.70 2.91 16.11
CA SER A 58 -5.19 2.10 14.99
C SER A 58 -5.77 0.68 14.99
N ASN A 59 -5.95 0.05 16.15
CA ASN A 59 -6.61 -1.27 16.24
C ASN A 59 -8.07 -1.22 15.78
N ILE A 60 -8.82 -0.17 16.13
CA ILE A 60 -10.21 0.00 15.66
C ILE A 60 -10.24 0.12 14.15
N ILE A 61 -9.35 0.94 13.57
CA ILE A 61 -9.29 1.17 12.12
C ILE A 61 -8.85 -0.10 11.39
N LEU A 62 -7.87 -0.83 11.91
CA LEU A 62 -7.46 -2.12 11.37
C LEU A 62 -8.61 -3.13 11.40
N CYS A 63 -9.36 -3.19 12.51
CA CYS A 63 -10.52 -4.08 12.63
C CYS A 63 -11.61 -3.71 11.60
N LEU A 64 -11.91 -2.42 11.45
CA LEU A 64 -12.85 -1.92 10.44
C LEU A 64 -12.38 -2.27 9.02
N PHE A 65 -11.10 -2.11 8.72
CA PHE A 65 -10.52 -2.49 7.43
C PHE A 65 -10.65 -3.99 7.16
N VAL A 66 -10.28 -4.83 8.12
CA VAL A 66 -10.35 -6.29 7.97
C VAL A 66 -11.80 -6.73 7.76
N LEU A 67 -12.74 -6.25 8.57
CA LEU A 67 -14.17 -6.55 8.41
C LEU A 67 -14.67 -6.12 7.02
N PHE A 68 -14.34 -4.89 6.60
CA PHE A 68 -14.71 -4.41 5.27
C PHE A 68 -14.10 -5.27 4.16
N SER A 69 -12.81 -5.61 4.26
CA SER A 69 -12.11 -6.40 3.23
C SER A 69 -12.72 -7.80 3.07
N VAL A 70 -13.10 -8.45 4.17
CA VAL A 70 -13.75 -9.78 4.15
C VAL A 70 -15.14 -9.69 3.54
N VAL A 71 -15.95 -8.72 3.98
CA VAL A 71 -17.30 -8.52 3.43
C VAL A 71 -17.23 -8.17 1.94
N ASN A 72 -16.36 -7.25 1.55
CA ASN A 72 -16.21 -6.83 0.15
C ASN A 72 -15.74 -7.99 -0.73
N PHE A 73 -14.79 -8.80 -0.25
CA PHE A 73 -14.26 -9.95 -0.98
C PHE A 73 -15.29 -11.07 -1.16
N ILE A 74 -16.16 -11.31 -0.18
CA ILE A 74 -17.17 -12.39 -0.24
C ILE A 74 -18.46 -11.94 -0.94
N VAL A 75 -18.89 -10.69 -0.73
CA VAL A 75 -20.25 -10.24 -1.07
C VAL A 75 -20.31 -9.26 -2.24
N ILE A 76 -19.36 -8.32 -2.33
CA ILE A 76 -19.48 -7.15 -3.22
C ILE A 76 -18.67 -7.32 -4.51
N GLU A 77 -17.35 -7.44 -4.37
CA GLU A 77 -16.41 -7.59 -5.50
C GLU A 77 -15.98 -9.05 -5.61
N ILE A 78 -16.96 -9.96 -5.69
CA ILE A 78 -16.79 -11.39 -5.97
C ILE A 78 -15.62 -11.59 -6.95
N THR A 79 -14.87 -12.69 -6.80
CA THR A 79 -13.56 -13.01 -7.43
C THR A 79 -13.39 -12.74 -8.93
N ASP A 80 -14.45 -12.40 -9.64
CA ASP A 80 -14.46 -11.97 -11.03
C ASP A 80 -13.85 -10.57 -11.24
N ALA A 81 -13.86 -9.70 -10.22
CA ALA A 81 -13.29 -8.34 -10.31
C ALA A 81 -12.01 -8.16 -9.49
N TYR A 82 -11.22 -7.14 -9.84
CA TYR A 82 -10.16 -6.64 -8.95
C TYR A 82 -10.79 -5.95 -7.74
N ASN A 83 -10.15 -6.05 -6.59
CA ASN A 83 -10.67 -5.61 -5.29
C ASN A 83 -10.51 -4.08 -5.10
N TYR A 84 -11.09 -3.29 -6.01
CA TYR A 84 -10.93 -1.83 -6.09
C TYR A 84 -11.44 -1.14 -4.83
N TYR A 85 -12.59 -1.54 -4.31
CA TYR A 85 -13.17 -0.88 -3.14
C TYR A 85 -12.34 -1.13 -1.89
N THR A 86 -11.83 -2.36 -1.70
CA THR A 86 -10.93 -2.66 -0.58
C THR A 86 -9.67 -1.82 -0.66
N PHE A 87 -9.05 -1.71 -1.84
CA PHE A 87 -7.88 -0.87 -2.03
C PHE A 87 -8.16 0.60 -1.71
N VAL A 88 -9.22 1.18 -2.28
CA VAL A 88 -9.57 2.60 -2.08
C VAL A 88 -9.89 2.87 -0.61
N PHE A 89 -10.63 1.97 0.05
CA PHE A 89 -10.96 2.11 1.46
C PHE A 89 -9.72 1.99 2.36
N GLY A 90 -8.84 1.03 2.09
CA GLY A 90 -7.56 0.85 2.79
C GLY A 90 -6.67 2.08 2.66
N ALA A 91 -6.50 2.57 1.44
CA ALA A 91 -5.79 3.81 1.13
C ALA A 91 -6.36 5.01 1.89
N LEU A 92 -7.69 5.20 1.86
CA LEU A 92 -8.36 6.29 2.56
C LEU A 92 -8.11 6.24 4.07
N LEU A 93 -8.28 5.06 4.68
CA LEU A 93 -8.05 4.88 6.11
C LEU A 93 -6.59 5.16 6.49
N TYR A 94 -5.64 4.61 5.73
CA TYR A 94 -4.22 4.78 6.00
C TYR A 94 -3.78 6.24 5.84
N VAL A 95 -4.17 6.89 4.73
CA VAL A 95 -3.80 8.29 4.47
C VAL A 95 -4.44 9.22 5.49
N SER A 96 -5.70 8.99 5.87
CA SER A 96 -6.36 9.77 6.92
C SER A 96 -5.64 9.65 8.26
N LEU A 97 -5.23 8.43 8.62
CA LEU A 97 -4.42 8.17 9.81
C LEU A 97 -3.07 8.89 9.76
N PHE A 98 -2.39 8.82 8.62
CA PHE A 98 -1.10 9.47 8.41
C PHE A 98 -1.19 10.99 8.54
N ILE A 99 -2.21 11.61 7.93
CA ILE A 99 -2.45 13.05 8.02
C ILE A 99 -2.77 13.45 9.47
N TYR A 100 -3.64 12.69 10.15
CA TYR A 100 -3.99 12.95 11.54
C TYR A 100 -2.75 12.93 12.46
N GLU A 101 -1.91 11.90 12.35
CA GLU A 101 -0.69 11.81 13.16
C GLU A 101 0.30 12.92 12.79
N SER A 102 0.47 13.23 11.49
CA SER A 102 1.34 14.32 11.05
C SER A 102 0.90 15.68 11.61
N TYR A 103 -0.41 15.97 11.56
CA TYR A 103 -0.96 17.20 12.12
C TYR A 103 -0.75 17.28 13.64
N LYS A 104 -0.92 16.16 14.33
CA LYS A 104 -0.68 16.08 15.78
C LYS A 104 0.78 16.36 16.12
N GLN A 105 1.74 15.73 15.43
CA GLN A 105 3.17 15.94 15.65
C GLN A 105 3.58 17.39 15.35
N LEU A 106 2.96 18.01 14.34
CA LEU A 106 3.15 19.43 14.04
C LEU A 106 2.63 20.33 15.17
N LYS A 107 1.44 20.02 15.71
CA LYS A 107 0.85 20.75 16.84
C LYS A 107 1.69 20.63 18.13
N GLU A 108 2.41 19.52 18.28
CA GLU A 108 3.35 19.28 19.37
C GLU A 108 4.77 19.85 19.10
N GLU A 109 4.94 20.58 17.99
CA GLU A 109 6.23 21.15 17.52
C GLU A 109 7.36 20.12 17.37
N ASN A 110 7.02 18.84 17.20
CA ASN A 110 7.99 17.75 17.09
C ASN A 110 8.55 17.65 15.66
N LEU A 111 9.35 18.62 15.24
CA LEU A 111 9.97 18.65 13.91
C LEU A 111 10.91 17.46 13.67
N MET A 112 11.49 16.89 14.73
CA MET A 112 12.35 15.71 14.66
C MET A 112 11.60 14.47 14.16
N TYR A 113 10.28 14.37 14.37
CA TYR A 113 9.48 13.30 13.81
C TYR A 113 9.56 13.27 12.28
N PHE A 114 9.44 14.43 11.61
CA PHE A 114 9.45 14.51 10.14
C PHE A 114 10.82 14.21 9.52
N LEU A 115 11.89 14.33 10.30
CA LEU A 115 13.24 13.97 9.88
C LEU A 115 13.59 12.50 10.18
N SER A 116 12.73 11.80 10.92
CA SER A 116 12.98 10.43 11.34
C SER A 116 12.81 9.40 10.22
N ASN A 117 13.54 8.28 10.33
CA ASN A 117 13.39 7.13 9.45
C ASN A 117 11.96 6.52 9.53
N ASN A 118 11.33 6.64 10.70
CA ASN A 118 9.96 6.19 10.93
C ASN A 118 8.96 6.96 10.07
N TYR A 119 9.08 8.29 9.99
CA TYR A 119 8.24 9.11 9.11
C TYR A 119 8.46 8.76 7.64
N LEU A 120 9.71 8.65 7.19
CA LEU A 120 10.05 8.22 5.84
C LEU A 120 9.36 6.91 5.47
N LEU A 121 9.42 5.92 6.36
CA LEU A 121 8.81 4.62 6.15
C LEU A 121 7.27 4.71 6.08
N LEU A 122 6.63 5.45 6.98
CA LEU A 122 5.16 5.60 6.98
C LEU A 122 4.65 6.41 5.78
N PHE A 123 5.49 7.28 5.23
CA PHE A 123 5.16 8.06 4.05
C PHE A 123 5.27 7.25 2.74
N ALA A 124 6.14 6.24 2.68
CA ALA A 124 6.30 5.39 1.49
C ALA A 124 4.97 4.87 0.91
N PRO A 125 4.08 4.22 1.69
CA PRO A 125 2.80 3.76 1.17
C PRO A 125 1.82 4.89 0.84
N VAL A 126 1.97 6.10 1.38
CA VAL A 126 1.11 7.25 1.02
C VAL A 126 1.28 7.58 -0.47
N TYR A 127 2.53 7.57 -0.95
CA TYR A 127 2.82 7.80 -2.36
C TYR A 127 2.21 6.69 -3.24
N PHE A 128 2.34 5.45 -2.79
CA PHE A 128 1.74 4.29 -3.45
C PHE A 128 0.21 4.40 -3.54
N PHE A 129 -0.45 4.69 -2.42
CA PHE A 129 -1.90 4.83 -2.33
C PHE A 129 -2.43 5.99 -3.16
N PHE A 130 -1.71 7.11 -3.20
CA PHE A 130 -2.12 8.25 -4.01
C PHE A 130 -2.05 7.92 -5.51
N GLY A 131 -0.92 7.41 -5.98
CA GLY A 131 -0.73 7.11 -7.40
C GLY A 131 -1.65 6.00 -7.91
N MET A 132 -1.78 4.91 -7.16
CA MET A 132 -2.69 3.82 -7.50
C MET A 132 -4.16 4.22 -7.31
N GLY A 133 -4.47 5.07 -6.34
CA GLY A 133 -5.82 5.60 -6.09
C GLY A 133 -6.35 6.40 -7.29
N LEU A 134 -5.51 7.20 -7.95
CA LEU A 134 -5.88 7.90 -9.18
C LEU A 134 -6.25 6.96 -10.33
N MET A 135 -5.62 5.79 -10.40
CA MET A 135 -5.91 4.79 -11.43
C MET A 135 -7.14 3.94 -11.11
N LEU A 136 -7.29 3.55 -9.85
CA LEU A 136 -8.27 2.56 -9.40
C LEU A 136 -9.57 3.20 -8.91
N GLY A 137 -9.53 4.46 -8.45
CA GLY A 137 -10.66 5.15 -7.83
C GLY A 137 -11.84 5.41 -8.78
N PHE A 138 -11.59 5.58 -10.08
CA PHE A 138 -12.65 5.89 -11.05
C PHE A 138 -13.28 4.65 -11.70
N LYS A 139 -12.72 3.45 -11.48
CA LYS A 139 -13.15 2.17 -12.10
C LYS A 139 -13.31 2.17 -13.63
N ALA A 140 -12.88 3.23 -14.30
CA ALA A 140 -13.03 3.40 -15.73
C ALA A 140 -11.92 2.63 -16.47
N LEU A 141 -12.25 1.42 -16.94
CA LEU A 141 -11.34 0.60 -17.75
C LEU A 141 -10.82 1.34 -19.00
N GLY A 142 -11.56 2.34 -19.49
CA GLY A 142 -11.12 3.20 -20.58
C GLY A 142 -9.92 4.08 -20.21
N VAL A 143 -9.86 4.56 -18.96
CA VAL A 143 -8.74 5.38 -18.47
C VAL A 143 -7.50 4.51 -18.29
N THR A 144 -7.64 3.33 -17.69
CA THR A 144 -6.50 2.43 -17.46
C THR A 144 -5.88 1.90 -18.75
N LYS A 145 -6.70 1.70 -19.79
CA LYS A 145 -6.27 1.22 -21.12
C LYS A 145 -5.87 2.34 -22.09
N MET A 146 -6.00 3.61 -21.70
CA MET A 146 -5.59 4.73 -22.54
C MET A 146 -4.11 4.59 -22.91
N LEU A 147 -3.79 4.65 -24.19
CA LEU A 147 -2.40 4.61 -24.68
C LEU A 147 -1.78 6.00 -24.55
N LEU A 148 -0.61 6.09 -23.92
CA LEU A 148 0.16 7.33 -23.82
C LEU A 148 1.19 7.43 -24.94
N PHE A 149 2.01 6.37 -25.08
CA PHE A 149 3.09 6.32 -26.06
C PHE A 149 3.20 4.90 -26.63
N GLY A 150 2.97 4.75 -27.93
CA GLY A 150 3.04 3.46 -28.61
C GLY A 150 2.15 2.40 -27.93
N GLN A 151 2.76 1.37 -27.35
CA GLN A 151 2.08 0.28 -26.64
C GLN A 151 1.97 0.48 -25.12
N VAL A 152 2.50 1.58 -24.57
CA VAL A 152 2.47 1.85 -23.13
C VAL A 152 1.12 2.44 -22.74
N THR A 153 0.37 1.70 -21.94
CA THR A 153 -0.88 2.19 -21.34
C THR A 153 -0.60 3.13 -20.17
N LEU A 154 -1.55 4.02 -19.88
CA LEU A 154 -1.54 4.91 -18.72
C LEU A 154 -1.35 4.13 -17.42
N TYR A 155 -1.97 2.96 -17.30
CA TYR A 155 -1.78 2.06 -16.17
C TYR A 155 -0.32 1.64 -15.99
N VAL A 156 0.32 1.13 -17.05
CA VAL A 156 1.73 0.70 -16.99
C VAL A 156 2.65 1.87 -16.62
N PHE A 157 2.40 3.04 -17.21
CA PHE A 157 3.20 4.23 -16.92
C PHE A 157 3.12 4.66 -15.45
N ILE A 158 1.89 4.83 -14.93
CA ILE A 158 1.69 5.28 -13.54
C ILE A 158 2.20 4.24 -12.54
N VAL A 159 1.88 2.95 -12.74
CA VAL A 159 2.34 1.87 -11.86
C VAL A 159 3.87 1.86 -11.78
N ASN A 160 4.58 2.00 -12.90
CA ASN A 160 6.04 2.01 -12.90
C ASN A 160 6.61 3.18 -12.10
N ILE A 161 6.11 4.42 -12.31
CA ILE A 161 6.57 5.60 -11.56
C ILE A 161 6.32 5.42 -10.07
N VAL A 162 5.11 4.97 -9.72
CA VAL A 162 4.69 4.79 -8.33
C VAL A 162 5.52 3.71 -7.64
N CYS A 163 5.75 2.57 -8.29
CA CYS A 163 6.59 1.50 -7.77
C CYS A 163 8.04 1.93 -7.60
N ILE A 164 8.63 2.64 -8.57
CA ILE A 164 10.00 3.16 -8.46
C ILE A 164 10.13 4.06 -7.23
N ALA A 165 9.23 5.02 -7.06
CA ALA A 165 9.25 5.92 -5.90
C ALA A 165 9.05 5.15 -4.58
N TYR A 166 8.05 4.27 -4.53
CA TYR A 166 7.73 3.45 -3.36
C TYR A 166 8.91 2.58 -2.89
N TYR A 167 9.50 1.78 -3.79
CA TYR A 167 10.63 0.93 -3.44
C TYR A 167 11.91 1.73 -3.16
N SER A 168 12.10 2.87 -3.82
CA SER A 168 13.22 3.77 -3.50
C SER A 168 13.14 4.28 -2.07
N LEU A 169 11.96 4.70 -1.60
CA LEU A 169 11.75 5.14 -0.22
C LEU A 169 12.02 4.02 0.79
N ILE A 170 11.57 2.79 0.50
CA ILE A 170 11.87 1.62 1.34
C ILE A 170 13.37 1.32 1.38
N ASN A 171 14.06 1.38 0.23
CA ASN A 171 15.49 1.14 0.16
C ASN A 171 16.30 2.21 0.91
N ILE A 172 15.91 3.49 0.80
CA ILE A 172 16.51 4.57 1.58
C ILE A 172 16.31 4.32 3.08
N TYR A 173 15.11 3.90 3.50
CA TYR A 173 14.85 3.53 4.89
C TYR A 173 15.80 2.40 5.36
N ILE A 174 15.91 1.31 4.59
CA ILE A 174 16.80 0.18 4.92
C ILE A 174 18.25 0.63 5.02
N TYR A 175 18.71 1.46 4.09
CA TYR A 175 20.07 2.00 4.07
C TYR A 175 20.38 2.87 5.30
N ARG A 176 19.47 3.79 5.64
CA ARG A 176 19.63 4.67 6.81
C ARG A 176 19.64 3.89 8.11
N GLU A 177 18.74 2.91 8.25
CA GLU A 177 18.73 2.05 9.43
C GLU A 177 20.04 1.27 9.56
N ASN A 178 20.51 0.63 8.49
CA ASN A 178 21.76 -0.14 8.53
C ASN A 178 23.00 0.72 8.88
N ASN A 179 23.04 1.97 8.43
CA ASN A 179 24.14 2.89 8.76
C ASN A 179 24.07 3.44 10.18
N ASN A 180 22.88 3.57 10.77
CA ASN A 180 22.73 3.99 12.16
C ASN A 180 23.12 2.87 13.16
N TYR A 181 23.22 1.63 12.71
CA TYR A 181 23.71 0.49 13.51
C TYR A 181 25.25 0.33 13.49
N LYS A 182 25.97 1.15 12.72
CA LYS A 182 27.44 1.22 12.72
C LYS A 182 27.92 2.40 13.55
#